data_AF-A0A839EU52-F1
#
_entry.id   AF-A0A839EU52-F1
#
_cell.length_a   1.000
_cell.length_b   1.000
_cell.length_c   1.000
_cell.angle_alpha   90.00
_cell.angle_beta   90.00
_cell.angle_gamma   90.00
#
_symmetry.space_group_name_H-M   'P 1'
#
loop_
_entity.id
_entity.type
_entity.pdbx_description
1 polymer ?
#
loop_
_entity_poly.entity_id
_entity_poly.type
_entity_poly.pdbx_seq_one_letter_code
_entity_poly.pdbx_strand_id
1 'polypeptide(L)'
;MAFASRNESGTWRLCLRMGKTITHINAAQLPGVEIGFSSQATAKKCADALNERFWKEYDRHERLATGQPSPLENDIIELIHQMGGISKADYERLQ
;
A
#
# COMPACT_ATOMS: atom_id res chain seq x y z
N MET A 1 -13.47 -0.13 3.79
CA MET A 1 -13.11 1.31 3.76
C MET A 1 -11.99 1.63 2.76
N ALA A 2 -12.21 2.56 1.81
CA ALA A 2 -11.23 2.96 0.78
C ALA A 2 -9.85 3.41 1.30
N PHE A 3 -8.82 3.27 0.46
CA PHE A 3 -7.48 3.85 0.59
C PHE A 3 -7.53 5.38 0.47
N ALA A 4 -6.63 6.06 1.16
CA ALA A 4 -6.41 7.49 1.15
C ALA A 4 -4.91 7.79 1.29
N SER A 5 -4.52 9.07 1.21
CA SER A 5 -3.14 9.50 1.47
C SER A 5 -3.08 10.43 2.68
N ARG A 6 -1.99 10.34 3.44
CA ARG A 6 -1.71 11.16 4.63
C ARG A 6 -0.25 11.58 4.65
N ASN A 7 0.04 12.80 5.11
CA ASN A 7 1.41 13.21 5.41
C ASN A 7 1.77 12.81 6.84
N GLU A 8 2.86 12.09 7.02
CA GLU A 8 3.44 11.76 8.32
C GLU A 8 4.92 12.15 8.31
N SER A 9 5.30 13.04 9.22
CA SER A 9 6.70 13.47 9.41
C SER A 9 7.41 13.92 8.12
N GLY A 10 6.68 14.54 7.19
CA GLY A 10 7.22 15.01 5.91
C GLY A 10 7.13 14.02 4.76
N THR A 11 6.78 12.75 5.01
CA THR A 11 6.60 11.71 3.99
C THR A 11 5.12 11.47 3.72
N TRP A 12 4.73 11.40 2.45
CA TRP A 12 3.37 11.02 2.09
C TRP A 12 3.23 9.50 2.12
N ARG A 13 2.20 9.01 2.81
CA ARG A 13 1.94 7.58 3.01
C ARG A 13 0.51 7.23 2.60
N LEU A 14 0.29 5.95 2.32
CA LEU A 14 -1.05 5.40 2.14
C LEU A 14 -1.69 5.14 3.50
N CYS A 15 -2.97 5.40 3.63
CA CYS A 15 -3.75 5.09 4.82
C CYS A 15 -5.12 4.54 4.45
N LEU A 16 -5.74 3.81 5.37
CA LEU A 16 -7.16 3.53 5.30
C LEU A 16 -7.93 4.75 5.80
N ARG A 17 -9.08 5.05 5.18
CA ARG A 17 -9.90 6.25 5.46
C ARG A 17 -10.33 6.44 6.94
N MET A 18 -10.11 5.45 7.80
CA MET A 18 -10.38 5.47 9.26
C MET A 18 -9.14 5.15 10.12
N GLY A 19 -7.94 5.51 9.66
CA GLY A 19 -6.83 5.83 10.58
C GLY A 19 -5.62 4.91 10.57
N LYS A 20 -5.70 3.70 9.98
CA LYS A 20 -4.51 2.83 9.88
C LYS A 20 -3.62 3.30 8.73
N THR A 21 -2.44 3.80 9.06
CA THR A 21 -1.40 4.07 8.06
C THR A 21 -0.84 2.73 7.58
N ILE A 22 -0.78 2.57 6.26
CA ILE A 22 -0.18 1.42 5.60
C ILE A 22 1.30 1.76 5.45
N THR A 23 2.07 1.42 6.47
CA THR A 23 3.54 1.60 6.47
C THR A 23 4.24 0.45 5.78
N HIS A 24 3.64 -0.76 5.83
CA HIS A 24 4.19 -1.98 5.28
C HIS A 24 3.08 -2.75 4.56
N ILE A 25 3.41 -3.40 3.45
CA ILE A 25 2.50 -4.30 2.75
C ILE A 25 2.42 -5.63 3.52
N ASN A 26 3.56 -6.10 4.02
CA ASN A 26 3.65 -7.28 4.86
C ASN A 26 4.67 -7.10 5.99
N ALA A 27 4.23 -6.58 7.14
CA ALA A 27 5.12 -6.37 8.29
C ALA A 27 5.69 -7.70 8.86
N ALA A 28 5.03 -8.83 8.60
CA ALA A 28 5.46 -10.15 9.07
C ALA A 28 6.53 -10.76 8.17
N GLN A 29 6.47 -10.52 6.85
CA GLN A 29 7.47 -11.00 5.90
C GLN A 29 8.63 -10.04 5.74
N LEU A 30 8.40 -8.72 5.79
CA LEU A 30 9.42 -7.72 5.46
C LEU A 30 9.28 -6.46 6.34
N PRO A 31 9.84 -6.48 7.57
CA PRO A 31 9.79 -5.35 8.51
C PRO A 31 10.64 -4.14 8.11
N GLY A 32 11.27 -4.15 6.92
CA GLY A 32 12.21 -3.11 6.47
C GLY A 32 11.78 -2.31 5.24
N VAL A 33 10.67 -2.66 4.57
CA VAL A 33 10.20 -1.92 3.39
C VAL A 33 9.11 -0.95 3.82
N GLU A 34 9.49 0.32 3.96
CA GLU A 34 8.53 1.40 4.19
C GLU A 34 7.95 1.92 2.87
N ILE A 35 6.63 2.06 2.82
CA ILE A 35 5.96 2.74 1.72
C ILE A 35 6.01 4.25 1.96
N GLY A 36 6.56 5.00 1.00
CA GLY A 36 6.68 6.44 1.08
C GLY A 36 6.67 7.12 -0.29
N PHE A 37 5.96 8.23 -0.39
CA PHE A 37 5.85 9.03 -1.61
C PHE A 37 6.44 10.42 -1.39
N SER A 38 7.10 10.95 -2.42
CA SER A 38 7.69 12.29 -2.41
C SER A 38 6.66 13.42 -2.53
N SER A 39 5.43 13.13 -2.98
CA SER A 39 4.39 14.14 -3.17
C SER A 39 2.99 13.64 -2.82
N GLN A 40 2.13 14.58 -2.39
CA GLN A 40 0.72 14.33 -2.13
C GLN A 40 -0.01 13.81 -3.35
N ALA A 41 0.26 14.40 -4.52
CA ALA A 41 -0.41 14.07 -5.76
C ALA A 41 -0.14 12.62 -6.16
N THR A 42 1.11 12.16 -6.02
CA THR A 42 1.49 10.78 -6.30
C THR A 42 0.85 9.81 -5.32
N ALA A 43 0.90 10.10 -4.02
CA ALA A 43 0.27 9.28 -2.99
C ALA A 43 -1.25 9.18 -3.18
N LYS A 44 -1.90 10.30 -3.50
CA LYS A 44 -3.35 10.34 -3.79
C LYS A 44 -3.68 9.53 -5.04
N LYS A 45 -2.93 9.71 -6.13
CA LYS A 45 -3.14 8.96 -7.38
C LYS A 45 -2.96 7.45 -7.16
N CYS A 46 -1.98 7.05 -6.34
CA CYS A 46 -1.79 5.66 -5.96
C CYS A 46 -2.98 5.13 -5.14
N ALA A 47 -3.44 5.89 -4.13
CA ALA A 47 -4.64 5.53 -3.36
C ALA A 47 -5.89 5.39 -4.25
N ASP A 48 -6.10 6.31 -5.18
CA ASP A 48 -7.22 6.28 -6.12
C ASP A 48 -7.12 5.05 -7.05
N ALA A 49 -5.93 4.71 -7.57
CA ALA A 49 -5.72 3.52 -8.40
C ALA A 49 -5.92 2.20 -7.62
N LEU A 50 -5.46 2.13 -6.36
CA LEU A 50 -5.72 1.00 -5.47
C LEU A 50 -7.22 0.85 -5.20
N ASN A 51 -7.92 1.98 -5.03
CA ASN A 51 -9.36 1.99 -4.82
C ASN A 51 -10.14 1.47 -6.04
N GLU A 52 -9.73 1.85 -7.24
CA GLU A 52 -10.40 1.43 -8.46
C GLU A 52 -10.19 -0.06 -8.76
N ARG A 53 -8.96 -0.55 -8.58
CA ARG A 53 -8.56 -1.89 -9.04
C ARG A 53 -8.73 -2.99 -7.99
N PHE A 54 -8.42 -2.70 -6.74
CA PHE A 54 -8.23 -3.76 -5.73
C PHE A 54 -9.12 -3.61 -4.51
N TRP A 55 -9.87 -2.52 -4.39
CA TRP A 55 -10.69 -2.23 -3.21
C TRP A 55 -11.69 -3.32 -2.87
N LYS A 56 -12.41 -3.85 -3.88
CA LYS A 56 -13.45 -4.85 -3.67
C LYS A 56 -12.87 -6.14 -3.10
N GLU A 57 -11.81 -6.66 -3.72
CA GLU A 57 -11.12 -7.85 -3.24
C GLU A 57 -10.41 -7.62 -1.91
N TYR A 58 -9.75 -6.48 -1.72
CA TYR A 58 -9.09 -6.14 -0.45
C TYR A 58 -10.10 -6.07 0.71
N ASP A 59 -11.23 -5.38 0.53
CA ASP A 59 -12.31 -5.30 1.52
C ASP A 59 -12.92 -6.68 1.80
N ARG A 60 -13.03 -7.53 0.78
CA ARG A 60 -13.48 -8.92 0.95
C ARG A 60 -12.49 -9.73 1.78
N HIS A 61 -11.19 -9.64 1.51
CA HIS A 61 -10.15 -10.37 2.25
C HIS A 61 -10.01 -9.89 3.70
N GLU A 62 -9.96 -8.57 3.93
CA GLU A 62 -9.93 -8.00 5.29
C GLU A 62 -11.15 -8.43 6.10
N ARG A 63 -12.35 -8.41 5.52
CA ARG A 63 -13.58 -8.84 6.21
C ARG A 63 -13.63 -10.34 6.49
N LEU A 64 -13.03 -11.15 5.62
CA LEU A 64 -12.98 -12.61 5.79
C LEU A 64 -11.88 -13.04 6.78
N ALA A 65 -11.05 -12.11 7.27
CA ALA A 65 -10.00 -12.34 8.28
C ALA A 65 -9.20 -13.62 8.02
N THR A 66 -8.88 -13.91 6.75
CA THR A 66 -8.36 -15.22 6.36
C THR A 66 -6.94 -15.49 6.86
N GLY A 67 -6.26 -14.50 7.46
CA GLY A 67 -4.88 -14.62 7.95
C GLY A 67 -3.87 -14.99 6.85
N GLN A 68 -4.33 -15.03 5.60
CA GLN A 68 -3.59 -15.45 4.43
C GLN A 68 -3.31 -14.23 3.56
N PRO A 69 -2.11 -14.16 2.95
CA PRO A 69 -1.75 -13.12 2.01
C PRO A 69 -2.78 -13.06 0.87
N SER A 70 -3.19 -11.85 0.50
CA SER A 70 -4.12 -11.66 -0.60
C SER A 70 -3.45 -12.15 -1.89
N PRO A 71 -4.14 -12.89 -2.77
CA PRO A 71 -3.57 -13.26 -4.07
C PRO A 71 -3.19 -12.03 -4.92
N LEU A 72 -3.71 -10.85 -4.58
CA LEU A 72 -3.43 -9.56 -5.23
C LEU A 72 -2.30 -8.77 -4.54
N GLU A 73 -1.66 -9.32 -3.51
CA GLU A 73 -0.62 -8.62 -2.75
C GLU A 73 0.55 -8.23 -3.67
N ASN A 74 0.98 -9.13 -4.55
CA ASN A 74 2.02 -8.83 -5.54
C ASN A 74 1.61 -7.72 -6.52
N ASP A 75 0.37 -7.73 -7.01
CA ASP A 75 -0.14 -6.71 -7.93
C ASP A 75 -0.24 -5.33 -7.25
N ILE A 76 -0.59 -5.31 -5.96
CA ILE A 76 -0.60 -4.10 -5.14
C ILE A 76 0.83 -3.58 -4.93
N ILE A 77 1.79 -4.44 -4.61
CA ILE A 77 3.21 -4.09 -4.47
C ILE A 77 3.74 -3.50 -5.79
N GLU A 78 3.46 -4.16 -6.91
CA GLU A 78 3.90 -3.72 -8.22
C GLU A 78 3.34 -2.33 -8.55
N LEU A 79 2.05 -2.09 -8.33
CA LEU A 79 1.44 -0.78 -8.56
C LEU A 79 2.07 0.30 -7.67
N ILE A 80 2.34 0.01 -6.41
CA ILE A 80 2.96 0.96 -5.48
C ILE A 80 4.40 1.27 -5.93
N HIS A 81 5.16 0.27 -6.38
CA HIS A 81 6.50 0.48 -6.95
C HIS A 81 6.47 1.29 -8.25
N GLN A 82 5.57 0.97 -9.19
CA GLN A 82 5.39 1.74 -10.43
C GLN A 82 5.06 3.22 -10.17
N MET A 83 4.38 3.50 -9.06
CA MET A 83 4.00 4.85 -8.63
C MET A 83 5.07 5.52 -7.76
N GLY A 84 6.22 4.87 -7.53
CA GLY A 84 7.35 5.41 -6.77
C GLY A 84 7.14 5.41 -5.25
N GLY A 85 6.23 4.57 -4.74
CA GLY A 85 6.00 4.40 -3.30
C GLY A 85 6.99 3.45 -2.61
N ILE A 86 7.75 2.68 -3.38
CA ILE A 86 8.80 1.76 -2.93
C ILE A 86 10.04 2.01 -3.79
N SER A 87 11.23 2.01 -3.19
CA SER A 87 12.47 2.16 -3.93
C SER A 87 12.78 0.91 -4.76
N LYS A 88 13.52 1.04 -5.87
CA LYS A 88 13.92 -0.14 -6.66
C LYS A 88 14.69 -1.17 -5.82
N ALA A 89 15.57 -0.72 -4.92
CA ALA A 89 16.34 -1.59 -4.05
C ALA A 89 15.46 -2.36 -3.04
N ASP A 90 14.38 -1.73 -2.56
CA ASP A 90 13.42 -2.40 -1.67
C ASP A 90 12.47 -3.31 -2.44
N TYR A 91 12.12 -2.96 -3.68
CA TYR A 91 11.34 -3.80 -4.58
C TYR A 91 12.10 -5.07 -4.98
N GLU A 92 13.40 -5.00 -5.22
CA GLU A 92 14.24 -6.17 -5.48
C GLU A 92 14.37 -7.11 -4.27
N ARG A 93 14.16 -6.61 -3.04
CA ARG A 93 14.10 -7.43 -1.81
C ARG A 93 12.74 -8.12 -1.61
N LEU A 94 11.71 -7.65 -2.33
CA LEU A 94 10.35 -8.18 -2.29
C LEU A 94 10.15 -9.38 -3.24
N GLN A 95 11.06 -9.60 -4.21
CA GLN A 95 11.05 -10.72 -5.16
C GLN A 95 11.90 -11.89 -4.67
#